data_AF-A0A7C7QVM4-F1
#
_entry.id   AF-A0A7C7QVM4-F1
#
_cell.length_a   1.000
_cell.length_b   1.000
_cell.length_c   1.000
_cell.angle_alpha   90.00
_cell.angle_beta   90.00
_cell.angle_gamma   90.00
#
_symmetry.space_group_name_H-M   'P 1'
#
loop_
_entity.id
_entity.type
_entity.pdbx_description
1 polymer ?
#
loop_
_entity_poly.entity_id
_entity_poly.type
_entity_poly.pdbx_seq_one_letter_code
_entity_poly.pdbx_strand_id
1 'polypeptide(L)'
;MSSVMDMYRDKATREAFITRAKEVYEKIQGELEGKEGLAAIEPESGDYFVGQTLGQANDAAFAKYPDRWVYFMRIDDPEAAMPLKTW
;
A
#
# COMPACT_ATOMS: atom_id res chain seq x y z
N MET A 1 -20.91 -4.61 2.50
CA MET A 1 -19.76 -5.44 2.11
C MET A 1 -19.25 -4.89 0.80
N SER A 2 -18.20 -4.07 0.80
CA SER A 2 -17.61 -3.60 -0.46
C SER A 2 -16.86 -4.79 -1.08
N SER A 3 -17.22 -5.11 -2.31
CA SER A 3 -16.67 -6.23 -3.06
C SER A 3 -15.26 -5.87 -3.52
N VAL A 4 -14.35 -6.85 -3.57
CA VAL A 4 -13.03 -6.73 -4.21
C VAL A 4 -13.12 -6.14 -5.63
N MET A 5 -14.26 -6.33 -6.30
CA MET A 5 -14.50 -5.79 -7.63
C MET A 5 -14.67 -4.26 -7.66
N ASP A 6 -15.05 -3.63 -6.54
CA ASP A 6 -15.33 -2.19 -6.50
C ASP A 6 -14.05 -1.39 -6.77
N MET A 7 -12.90 -1.79 -6.21
CA MET A 7 -11.64 -1.07 -6.43
C MET A 7 -11.11 -1.12 -7.86
N TYR A 8 -11.33 -2.24 -8.56
CA TYR A 8 -10.87 -2.38 -9.95
C TYR A 8 -11.83 -1.70 -10.94
N ARG A 9 -13.14 -1.71 -10.65
CA ARG A 9 -14.17 -1.21 -11.56
C ARG A 9 -14.49 0.27 -11.36
N ASP A 10 -14.41 0.77 -10.13
CA ASP A 10 -14.70 2.15 -9.79
C ASP A 10 -13.42 3.00 -9.78
N LYS A 11 -13.29 3.83 -10.82
CA LYS A 11 -12.19 4.77 -10.98
C LYS A 11 -12.11 5.77 -9.81
N ALA A 12 -13.24 6.32 -9.37
CA ALA A 12 -13.26 7.35 -8.34
C ALA A 12 -12.82 6.78 -6.99
N THR A 13 -13.30 5.58 -6.65
CA THR A 13 -12.86 4.88 -5.44
C THR A 13 -11.35 4.59 -5.49
N ARG A 14 -10.82 4.15 -6.65
CA ARG A 14 -9.37 3.94 -6.83
C ARG A 14 -8.54 5.22 -6.68
N GLU A 15 -8.98 6.31 -7.27
CA GLU A 15 -8.28 7.59 -7.17
C GLU A 15 -8.29 8.14 -5.72
N ALA A 16 -9.40 7.99 -5.00
CA ALA A 16 -9.48 8.37 -3.59
C ALA A 16 -8.54 7.51 -2.72
N PHE A 17 -8.50 6.20 -2.95
CA PHE A 17 -7.58 5.29 -2.26
C PHE A 17 -6.12 5.65 -2.51
N ILE A 18 -5.74 5.90 -3.76
CA ILE A 18 -4.36 6.27 -4.13
C ILE A 18 -3.99 7.62 -3.51
N THR A 19 -4.88 8.62 -3.58
CA THR A 19 -4.66 9.93 -2.95
C THR A 19 -4.37 9.77 -1.46
N ARG A 20 -5.19 8.99 -0.77
CA ARG A 20 -5.01 8.71 0.66
C ARG A 20 -3.69 8.02 0.97
N ALA A 21 -3.29 7.05 0.16
CA ALA A 21 -2.02 6.36 0.32
C ALA A 21 -0.82 7.29 0.10
N LYS A 22 -0.90 8.19 -0.89
CA LYS A 22 0.14 9.21 -1.13
C LYS A 22 0.26 10.18 0.05
N GLU A 23 -0.86 10.60 0.67
CA GLU A 23 -0.83 11.41 1.91
C GLU A 23 -0.12 10.70 3.08
N VAL A 24 -0.23 9.37 3.17
CA VAL A 24 0.51 8.59 4.19
C VAL A 24 1.98 8.52 3.81
N TYR A 25 2.30 8.22 2.55
CA TYR A 25 3.67 8.19 2.05
C TYR A 25 4.42 9.50 2.36
N GLU A 26 3.81 10.65 2.09
CA GLU A 26 4.42 11.96 2.37
C GLU A 26 4.85 12.13 3.82
N LYS A 27 4.16 11.49 4.77
CA LYS A 27 4.46 11.53 6.20
C LYS A 27 5.57 10.55 6.59
N ILE A 28 5.67 9.42 5.90
CA ILE A 28 6.60 8.33 6.24
C ILE A 28 7.86 8.30 5.36
N GLN A 29 7.93 9.10 4.30
CA GLN A 29 9.05 9.06 3.33
C GLN A 29 10.43 9.21 4.01
N GLY A 30 10.53 10.06 5.05
CA GLY A 30 11.76 10.20 5.84
C GLY A 30 12.14 8.94 6.63
N GLU A 31 11.16 8.13 7.03
CA GLU A 31 11.40 6.82 7.67
C GLU A 31 11.78 5.72 6.66
N LEU A 32 11.58 5.98 5.36
CA LEU A 32 11.94 5.08 4.27
C LEU A 32 13.31 5.41 3.67
N GLU A 33 13.91 6.55 4.01
CA GLU A 33 15.25 6.92 3.56
C GLU A 33 16.29 5.85 3.95
N GLY A 34 17.09 5.43 2.97
CA GLY A 34 18.10 4.39 3.16
C GLY A 34 17.56 2.96 3.25
N LYS A 35 16.24 2.74 3.16
CA LYS A 35 15.65 1.41 3.00
C LYS A 35 15.59 1.04 1.52
N GLU A 36 15.51 -0.26 1.27
CA GLU A 36 15.38 -0.85 -0.06
C GLU A 36 14.14 -1.75 -0.14
N GLY A 37 13.69 -2.03 -1.35
CA GLY A 37 12.56 -2.92 -1.61
C GLY A 37 11.24 -2.18 -1.76
N LEU A 38 10.19 -2.72 -1.13
CA LEU A 38 8.82 -2.25 -1.28
C LEU A 38 8.23 -1.89 0.08
N ALA A 39 7.35 -0.89 0.07
CA ALA A 39 6.46 -0.58 1.17
C ALA A 39 5.01 -0.92 0.79
N ALA A 40 4.31 -1.63 1.68
CA ALA A 40 2.87 -1.81 1.65
C ALA A 40 2.24 -0.84 2.65
N ILE A 41 1.46 0.13 2.17
CA ILE A 41 0.83 1.17 2.99
C ILE A 41 -0.65 0.85 3.16
N GLU A 42 -1.14 0.81 4.39
CA GLU A 42 -2.57 0.75 4.69
C GLU A 42 -3.09 2.19 4.92
N PRO A 43 -3.85 2.75 3.97
CA PRO A 43 -4.10 4.20 3.94
C PRO A 43 -5.12 4.71 4.96
N GLU A 44 -5.92 3.83 5.57
CA GLU A 44 -6.89 4.25 6.59
C GLU A 44 -6.23 4.45 7.96
N SER A 45 -5.33 3.55 8.34
CA SER A 45 -4.59 3.57 9.60
C SER A 45 -3.29 4.37 9.53
N GLY A 46 -2.66 4.44 8.35
CA GLY A 46 -1.34 5.02 8.18
C GLY A 46 -0.19 4.05 8.47
N ASP A 47 -0.50 2.80 8.81
CA ASP A 47 0.50 1.75 8.98
C ASP A 47 1.19 1.44 7.65
N TYR A 48 2.47 1.06 7.74
CA TYR A 48 3.23 0.63 6.59
C TYR A 48 4.15 -0.53 6.94
N PHE A 49 4.43 -1.37 5.94
CA PHE A 49 5.23 -2.59 6.09
C PHE A 49 6.27 -2.65 4.98
N VAL A 50 7.53 -2.85 5.35
CA VAL A 50 8.64 -2.90 4.38
C VAL A 50 9.10 -4.33 4.17
N GLY A 51 9.35 -4.70 2.92
CA GLY A 51 9.92 -5.99 2.54
C GLY A 51 10.84 -5.86 1.34
N GLN A 52 11.82 -6.76 1.21
CA GLN A 52 12.70 -6.80 0.04
C GLN A 52 11.96 -7.25 -1.22
N THR A 53 10.85 -7.98 -1.02
CA THR A 53 9.96 -8.41 -2.10
C THR A 53 8.52 -8.03 -1.79
N LEU A 54 7.70 -8.00 -2.86
CA LEU A 54 6.26 -7.76 -2.75
C LEU A 54 5.58 -8.77 -1.81
N GLY A 55 6.00 -10.04 -1.85
CA GLY A 55 5.48 -11.08 -0.95
C GLY A 55 5.83 -10.80 0.52
N GLN A 56 7.05 -10.37 0.83
CA GLN A 56 7.44 -10.06 2.21
C GLN A 56 6.67 -8.86 2.78
N ALA A 57 6.52 -7.79 2.00
CA ALA A 57 5.72 -6.64 2.41
C ALA A 57 4.25 -7.02 2.58
N ASN A 58 3.73 -7.90 1.71
CA ASN A 58 2.38 -8.45 1.84
C ASN A 58 2.21 -9.28 3.11
N ASP A 59 3.10 -10.25 3.36
CA ASP A 59 2.98 -11.15 4.51
C ASP A 59 2.93 -10.36 5.83
N ALA A 60 3.76 -9.31 5.93
CA ALA A 60 3.76 -8.39 7.07
C ALA A 60 2.45 -7.59 7.18
N ALA A 61 1.92 -7.08 6.07
CA ALA A 61 0.64 -6.39 6.05
C ALA A 61 -0.54 -7.32 6.37
N PHE A 62 -0.58 -8.51 5.76
CA PHE A 62 -1.61 -9.54 5.93
C PHE A 62 -1.70 -10.02 7.37
N ALA A 63 -0.56 -10.18 8.06
CA ALA A 63 -0.53 -10.58 9.45
C ALA A 63 -1.33 -9.63 10.38
N LYS A 64 -1.43 -8.35 10.03
CA LYS A 64 -2.20 -7.34 10.78
C LYS A 64 -3.57 -7.04 10.14
N TYR A 65 -3.61 -7.01 8.82
CA TYR A 65 -4.75 -6.58 8.01
C TYR A 65 -5.11 -7.63 6.96
N PRO A 66 -5.69 -8.78 7.36
CA PRO A 66 -6.10 -9.80 6.40
C PRO A 66 -7.24 -9.29 5.53
N ASP A 67 -7.22 -9.66 4.25
CA ASP A 67 -8.26 -9.32 3.26
C ASP A 67 -8.46 -7.78 3.08
N ARG A 68 -7.38 -7.00 3.23
CA ARG A 68 -7.41 -5.53 3.16
C ARG A 68 -6.72 -5.00 1.92
N TRP A 69 -7.19 -3.87 1.39
CA TRP A 69 -6.50 -3.15 0.33
C TRP A 69 -5.33 -2.34 0.88
N VAL A 70 -4.15 -2.55 0.31
CA VAL A 70 -2.95 -1.77 0.61
C VAL A 70 -2.36 -1.19 -0.67
N TYR A 71 -1.57 -0.14 -0.53
CA TYR A 71 -0.84 0.50 -1.60
C TYR A 71 0.61 0.01 -1.57
N PHE A 72 0.97 -0.85 -2.53
CA PHE A 72 2.35 -1.27 -2.70
C PHE A 72 3.08 -0.24 -3.54
N MET A 73 4.24 0.20 -3.08
CA MET A 73 5.14 1.08 -3.82
C MET A 73 6.58 0.58 -3.68
N ARG A 74 7.40 0.81 -4.71
CA ARG A 74 8.84 0.64 -4.58
C ARG A 74 9.44 1.83 -3.82
N ILE A 75 10.38 1.56 -2.91
CA ILE A 75 11.03 2.63 -2.14
C ILE A 75 11.97 3.45 -3.03
N ASP A 76 12.61 2.81 -4.03
CA ASP A 76 13.51 3.47 -4.99
C ASP A 76 12.78 4.16 -6.16
N ASP A 77 11.51 3.80 -6.40
CA ASP A 77 10.63 4.43 -7.39
C ASP A 77 9.18 4.48 -6.86
N PRO A 78 8.84 5.48 -6.02
CA PRO A 78 7.52 5.57 -5.40
C PRO A 78 6.34 5.67 -6.37
N GLU A 79 6.58 6.07 -7.62
CA GLU A 79 5.53 6.11 -8.65
C GLU A 79 5.29 4.72 -9.29
N ALA A 80 6.24 3.78 -9.16
CA ALA A 80 6.03 2.37 -9.45
C ALA A 80 5.22 1.70 -8.32
N ALA A 81 3.91 1.96 -8.34
CA ALA A 81 3.00 1.56 -7.29
C ALA A 81 1.67 0.99 -7.79
N MET A 82 1.03 0.18 -6.96
CA MET A 82 -0.28 -0.40 -7.26
C MET A 82 -1.09 -0.72 -6.00
N PRO A 83 -2.41 -0.45 -6.01
CA PRO A 83 -3.31 -1.03 -5.04
C PRO A 83 -3.40 -2.55 -5.26
N LEU A 84 -3.26 -3.31 -4.18
CA LEU A 84 -3.48 -4.76 -4.20
C LEU A 84 -4.08 -5.17 -2.85
N LYS A 85 -5.02 -6.13 -2.90
CA LYS A 85 -5.60 -6.69 -1.68
C LYS A 85 -4.62 -7.68 -1.10
N THR A 86 -4.34 -7.63 0.19
CA THR A 86 -3.48 -8.61 0.88
C THR A 86 -3.98 -10.03 0.64
N TRP A 87 -3.06 -10.98 0.43
CA TRP A 87 -3.35 -12.40 0.14
C TRP A 87 -2.58 -13.33 1.06
#